data_AF-D1BEM9-F1
#
_entry.id   AF-D1BEM9-F1
#
_cell.length_a   1.000
_cell.length_b   1.000
_cell.length_c   1.000
_cell.angle_alpha   90.00
_cell.angle_beta   90.00
_cell.angle_gamma   90.00
#
_symmetry.space_group_name_H-M   'P 1'
#
loop_
_entity.id
_entity.type
_entity.pdbx_description
1 polymer ?
#
loop_
_entity_poly.entity_id
_entity_poly.type
_entity_poly.pdbx_seq_one_letter_code
_entity_poly.pdbx_strand_id
1 'polypeptide(L)'
;MTTSSTPAAEPVSATGATSAATTATARDQWVAWRAERDAGLAEHHGWLTLTALHLLTDVPTAYDQLPGLWWAEGSRIHVRVVAADGLRPADTSADRPAADEPLDGEHSVDVATVGSTIAAIVPGDVAVEAGVRSGRPILRVRDPRAPMATGFTGVPTFDFDPSWSVEAPVRWYDKPVPAVVGAAQPGFTHDVTVNGEVDLVRDGQSVTLRLVGSAPGSGTLSFTDTSPDTPGWRSLTVDTAGRAEGTVVLDLNRAYDMPCAFSDFGTCPQPVDGNDVPFAVTAGECRVR
;
A
#
# COMPACT_ATOMS: atom_id res chain seq x y z
N MET A 1 -70.65 31.55 -14.91
CA MET A 1 -69.19 31.73 -14.72
C MET A 1 -69.01 32.44 -13.40
N THR A 2 -68.73 31.67 -12.35
CA THR A 2 -68.73 32.10 -10.97
C THR A 2 -67.57 31.39 -10.30
N THR A 3 -66.56 32.15 -9.91
CA THR A 3 -65.33 31.73 -9.25
C THR A 3 -65.63 31.30 -7.81
N SER A 4 -65.30 30.05 -7.46
CA SER A 4 -65.33 29.57 -6.08
C SER A 4 -63.92 29.61 -5.47
N SER A 5 -63.76 30.49 -4.47
CA SER A 5 -62.60 30.54 -3.57
C SER A 5 -62.76 29.47 -2.48
N THR A 6 -61.69 28.71 -2.21
CA THR A 6 -61.59 27.79 -1.06
C THR A 6 -60.61 28.39 -0.03
N PRO A 7 -60.93 28.42 1.27
CA PRO A 7 -60.05 28.99 2.29
C PRO A 7 -59.01 27.98 2.81
N ALA A 8 -57.94 28.53 3.37
CA ALA A 8 -56.77 27.86 3.93
C ALA A 8 -57.07 27.04 5.21
N ALA A 9 -56.29 25.97 5.42
CA ALA A 9 -56.19 25.25 6.69
C ALA A 9 -54.72 25.22 7.15
N GLU A 10 -54.51 25.51 8.43
CA GLU A 10 -53.23 25.66 9.14
C GLU A 10 -52.42 24.35 9.27
N PRO A 11 -51.08 24.44 9.49
CA PRO A 11 -50.21 23.28 9.54
C PRO A 11 -50.23 22.60 10.91
N VAL A 12 -50.34 21.26 10.90
CA VAL A 12 -50.12 20.40 12.07
C VAL A 12 -48.61 20.33 12.35
N SER A 13 -48.23 20.73 13.56
CA SER A 13 -46.86 20.60 14.07
C SER A 13 -46.49 19.13 14.25
N ALA A 14 -45.49 18.66 13.50
CA ALA A 14 -44.80 17.40 13.79
C ALA A 14 -43.57 17.69 14.66
N THR A 15 -43.65 17.26 15.91
CA THR A 15 -42.58 17.33 16.91
C THR A 15 -41.38 16.52 16.44
N GLY A 16 -40.21 17.15 16.40
CA GLY A 16 -38.96 16.54 15.96
C GLY A 16 -38.49 15.42 16.89
N ALA A 17 -38.13 14.30 16.29
CA ALA A 17 -37.15 13.38 16.84
C ALA A 17 -35.93 13.43 15.93
N THR A 18 -35.05 14.40 16.15
CA THR A 18 -33.74 14.42 15.53
C THR A 18 -32.93 13.30 16.18
N SER A 19 -32.80 12.17 15.49
CA SER A 19 -31.83 11.14 15.82
C SER A 19 -30.43 11.78 15.77
N ALA A 20 -29.86 12.07 16.93
CA ALA A 20 -28.47 12.47 17.04
C ALA A 20 -27.59 11.27 16.68
N ALA A 21 -27.14 11.21 15.42
CA ALA A 21 -26.08 10.29 15.03
C ALA A 21 -24.86 10.58 15.92
N THR A 22 -24.48 9.61 16.76
CA THR A 22 -23.30 9.72 17.60
C THR A 22 -22.06 9.67 16.70
N THR A 23 -21.32 10.77 16.62
CA THR A 23 -20.05 10.84 15.88
C THR A 23 -19.03 9.87 16.51
N ALA A 24 -18.42 9.01 15.71
CA ALA A 24 -17.40 8.05 16.16
C ALA A 24 -16.18 8.77 16.76
N THR A 25 -15.65 8.25 17.87
CA THR A 25 -14.45 8.81 18.53
C THR A 25 -13.18 8.53 17.72
N ALA A 26 -12.07 9.22 18.03
CA ALA A 26 -10.78 8.95 17.38
C ALA A 26 -10.30 7.51 17.58
N ARG A 27 -10.58 6.92 18.75
CA ARG A 27 -10.30 5.51 19.04
C ARG A 27 -11.16 4.58 18.18
N ASP A 28 -12.45 4.88 18.02
CA ASP A 28 -13.34 4.07 17.16
C ASP A 28 -12.88 4.10 15.70
N GLN A 29 -12.46 5.27 15.21
CA GLN A 29 -11.91 5.43 13.87
C GLN A 29 -10.59 4.66 13.71
N TRP A 30 -9.73 4.67 14.72
CA TRP A 30 -8.51 3.86 14.71
C TRP A 30 -8.83 2.36 14.68
N VAL A 31 -9.79 1.87 15.48
CA VAL A 31 -10.23 0.46 15.44
C VAL A 31 -10.79 0.09 14.07
N ALA A 32 -11.60 0.95 13.45
CA ALA A 32 -12.11 0.73 12.11
C ALA A 32 -10.97 0.66 11.07
N TRP A 33 -10.03 1.62 11.12
CA TRP A 33 -8.84 1.62 10.28
C TRP A 33 -8.01 0.35 10.45
N ARG A 34 -7.82 -0.13 11.69
CA ARG A 34 -7.13 -1.40 11.99
C ARG A 34 -7.82 -2.58 11.31
N ALA A 35 -9.14 -2.69 11.44
CA ALA A 35 -9.90 -3.77 10.83
C ALA A 35 -9.81 -3.74 9.29
N GLU A 36 -9.92 -2.57 8.68
CA GLU A 36 -9.77 -2.39 7.23
C GLU A 36 -8.35 -2.75 6.76
N ARG A 37 -7.34 -2.30 7.51
CA ARG A 37 -5.93 -2.55 7.27
C ARG A 37 -5.60 -4.04 7.32
N ASP A 38 -6.07 -4.74 8.35
CA ASP A 38 -5.86 -6.19 8.51
C ASP A 38 -6.63 -6.98 7.43
N ALA A 39 -7.86 -6.57 7.09
CA ALA A 39 -8.62 -7.19 6.01
C ALA A 39 -7.94 -7.06 4.64
N GLY A 40 -7.38 -5.88 4.32
CA GLY A 40 -6.65 -5.64 3.06
C GLY A 40 -5.34 -6.44 2.97
N LEU A 41 -4.67 -6.69 4.10
CA LEU A 41 -3.50 -7.58 4.12
C LEU A 41 -3.87 -9.03 3.85
N ALA A 42 -5.03 -9.47 4.36
CA ALA A 42 -5.53 -10.83 4.26
C ALA A 42 -6.24 -11.15 2.93
N GLU A 43 -6.17 -10.26 1.94
CA GLU A 43 -6.68 -10.52 0.59
C GLU A 43 -6.04 -11.79 -0.01
N HIS A 44 -6.82 -12.50 -0.84
CA HIS A 44 -6.52 -13.85 -1.30
C HIS A 44 -5.17 -14.02 -2.00
N HIS A 45 -4.78 -13.08 -2.86
CA HIS A 45 -3.42 -12.97 -3.43
C HIS A 45 -2.70 -11.72 -2.93
N GLY A 46 -3.03 -11.29 -1.70
CA GLY A 46 -2.56 -10.09 -1.05
C GLY A 46 -1.09 -10.15 -0.64
N TRP A 47 -0.62 -9.12 0.07
CA TRP A 47 0.81 -8.96 0.38
C TRP A 47 1.40 -10.03 1.29
N LEU A 48 0.57 -10.73 2.06
CA LEU A 48 1.00 -11.83 2.95
C LEU A 48 1.27 -13.14 2.20
N THR A 49 0.98 -13.20 0.90
CA THR A 49 1.08 -14.41 0.07
C THR A 49 2.39 -14.53 -0.69
N LEU A 50 3.30 -13.55 -0.58
CA LEU A 50 4.53 -13.56 -1.36
C LEU A 50 5.47 -14.71 -0.93
N THR A 51 5.87 -15.55 -1.87
CA THR A 51 6.77 -16.70 -1.64
C THR A 51 8.04 -16.69 -2.51
N ALA A 52 8.10 -15.84 -3.54
CA ALA A 52 9.29 -15.65 -4.33
C ALA A 52 9.31 -14.29 -5.06
N LEU A 53 10.53 -13.84 -5.39
CA LEU A 53 10.80 -12.76 -6.33
C LEU A 53 11.93 -13.20 -7.27
N HIS A 54 11.69 -13.11 -8.57
CA HIS A 54 12.63 -13.48 -9.62
C HIS A 54 12.95 -12.28 -10.50
N LEU A 55 14.23 -12.07 -10.78
CA LEU A 55 14.71 -11.08 -11.73
C LEU A 55 14.79 -11.74 -13.11
N LEU A 56 14.15 -11.14 -14.11
CA LEU A 56 14.12 -11.70 -15.45
C LEU A 56 15.29 -11.20 -16.28
N THR A 57 15.75 -12.06 -17.19
CA THR A 57 16.71 -11.73 -18.25
C THR A 57 16.02 -11.83 -19.61
N ASP A 58 16.74 -11.53 -20.68
CA ASP A 58 16.31 -11.72 -22.06
C ASP A 58 16.44 -13.18 -22.54
N VAL A 59 16.90 -14.09 -21.67
CA VAL A 59 17.07 -15.52 -21.98
C VAL A 59 15.93 -16.33 -21.35
N PRO A 60 15.22 -17.18 -22.12
CA PRO A 60 14.21 -18.10 -21.59
C PRO A 60 14.78 -18.98 -20.48
N THR A 61 14.26 -18.82 -19.26
CA THR A 61 14.81 -19.43 -18.04
C THR A 61 13.70 -20.03 -17.19
N ALA A 62 13.93 -21.21 -16.61
CA ALA A 62 13.05 -21.78 -15.61
C ALA A 62 13.31 -21.10 -14.25
N TYR A 63 12.26 -20.71 -13.55
CA TYR A 63 12.33 -20.13 -12.22
C TYR A 63 11.66 -21.07 -11.21
N ASP A 64 12.16 -21.05 -9.97
CA ASP A 64 11.56 -21.84 -8.89
C ASP A 64 10.08 -21.49 -8.72
N GLN A 65 9.26 -22.47 -8.34
CA GLN A 65 7.80 -22.34 -8.15
C GLN A 65 6.98 -21.94 -9.41
N LEU A 66 7.60 -21.80 -10.59
CA LEU A 66 6.91 -21.43 -11.82
C LEU A 66 7.07 -22.51 -12.91
N PRO A 67 5.98 -22.87 -13.62
CA PRO A 67 6.09 -23.74 -14.78
C PRO A 67 6.66 -22.98 -16.00
N GLY A 68 7.17 -23.74 -16.96
CA GLY A 68 7.65 -23.20 -18.24
C GLY A 68 8.96 -22.41 -18.14
N LEU A 69 9.23 -21.63 -19.20
CA LEU A 69 10.40 -20.79 -19.34
C LEU A 69 9.96 -19.33 -19.48
N TRP A 70 10.54 -18.45 -18.68
CA TRP A 70 10.19 -17.03 -18.63
C TRP A 70 11.39 -16.16 -19.02
N TRP A 71 11.10 -15.05 -19.70
CA TRP A 71 12.08 -14.02 -20.06
C TRP A 71 11.38 -12.69 -20.28
N ALA A 72 12.15 -11.64 -20.51
CA ALA A 72 11.61 -10.31 -20.75
C ALA A 72 12.35 -9.56 -21.85
N GLU A 73 11.60 -8.81 -22.63
CA GLU A 73 12.08 -7.87 -23.62
C GLU A 73 11.58 -6.46 -23.24
N GLY A 74 12.41 -5.72 -22.51
CA GLY A 74 12.00 -4.45 -21.91
C GLY A 74 10.91 -4.65 -20.85
N SER A 75 9.71 -4.09 -21.08
CA SER A 75 8.56 -4.23 -20.17
C SER A 75 7.59 -5.32 -20.58
N ARG A 76 7.89 -6.06 -21.66
CA ARG A 76 7.12 -7.24 -22.08
C ARG A 76 7.72 -8.47 -21.43
N ILE A 77 6.90 -9.20 -20.70
CA ILE A 77 7.28 -10.47 -20.05
C ILE A 77 6.67 -11.61 -20.85
N HIS A 78 7.50 -12.58 -21.19
CA HIS A 78 7.14 -13.73 -22.01
C HIS A 78 7.18 -15.01 -21.20
N VAL A 79 6.37 -15.97 -21.62
CA VAL A 79 6.39 -17.34 -21.11
C VAL A 79 6.25 -18.33 -22.25
N ARG A 80 7.04 -19.40 -22.20
CA ARG A 80 6.83 -20.61 -23.00
C ARG A 80 6.47 -21.75 -22.08
N VAL A 81 5.31 -22.35 -22.33
CA VAL A 81 4.70 -23.35 -21.45
C VAL A 81 3.93 -24.37 -22.29
N VAL A 82 3.66 -25.56 -21.76
CA VAL A 82 2.76 -26.52 -22.41
C VAL A 82 1.43 -26.58 -21.67
N ALA A 83 0.33 -26.89 -22.37
CA ALA A 83 -1.00 -26.97 -21.75
C ALA A 83 -1.07 -27.89 -20.52
N ALA A 84 -0.23 -28.94 -20.48
CA ALA A 84 -0.14 -29.88 -19.36
C ALA A 84 0.37 -29.25 -18.05
N ASP A 85 1.06 -28.11 -18.12
CA ASP A 85 1.53 -27.37 -16.95
C ASP A 85 0.39 -26.59 -16.26
N GLY A 86 -0.75 -26.40 -16.94
CA GLY A 86 -1.96 -25.82 -16.35
C GLY A 86 -1.87 -24.32 -16.01
N LEU A 87 -0.89 -23.59 -16.55
CA LEU A 87 -0.76 -22.15 -16.39
C LEU A 87 -1.91 -21.43 -17.10
N ARG A 88 -2.77 -20.73 -16.35
CA ARG A 88 -3.94 -20.02 -16.89
C ARG A 88 -3.66 -18.51 -16.96
N PRO A 89 -3.95 -17.82 -18.07
CA PRO A 89 -3.69 -16.39 -18.17
C PRO A 89 -4.65 -15.59 -17.28
N ALA A 90 -4.15 -14.50 -16.70
CA ALA A 90 -4.92 -13.50 -15.98
C ALA A 90 -4.36 -12.11 -16.31
N ASP A 91 -5.11 -11.04 -16.06
CA ASP A 91 -4.53 -9.69 -16.09
C ASP A 91 -5.38 -8.72 -15.27
N THR A 92 -5.00 -8.55 -14.01
CA THR A 92 -5.65 -7.63 -13.09
C THR A 92 -5.55 -6.16 -13.51
N SER A 93 -4.56 -5.77 -14.31
CA SER A 93 -4.45 -4.38 -14.80
C SER A 93 -5.48 -4.04 -15.87
N ALA A 94 -6.07 -5.06 -16.50
CA ALA A 94 -7.12 -4.95 -17.49
C ALA A 94 -8.47 -5.49 -16.98
N ASP A 95 -8.61 -5.67 -15.66
CA ASP A 95 -9.77 -6.30 -15.01
C ASP A 95 -10.15 -7.67 -15.61
N ARG A 96 -9.15 -8.41 -16.11
CA ARG A 96 -9.35 -9.75 -16.68
C ARG A 96 -9.09 -10.82 -15.62
N PRO A 97 -10.12 -11.57 -15.21
CA PRO A 97 -9.92 -12.70 -14.31
C PRO A 97 -9.12 -13.80 -15.02
N ALA A 98 -8.68 -14.80 -14.24
CA ALA A 98 -8.03 -15.97 -14.79
C ALA A 98 -8.97 -16.72 -15.75
N ALA A 99 -8.50 -17.02 -16.96
CA ALA A 99 -9.23 -17.87 -17.89
C ALA A 99 -9.20 -19.34 -17.40
N ASP A 100 -10.13 -20.17 -17.88
CA ASP A 100 -10.13 -21.61 -17.58
C ASP A 100 -9.12 -22.39 -18.43
N GLU A 101 -8.87 -21.90 -19.64
CA GLU A 101 -8.02 -22.56 -20.62
C GLU A 101 -6.53 -22.35 -20.29
N PRO A 102 -5.73 -23.42 -20.17
CA PRO A 102 -4.30 -23.29 -19.94
C PRO A 102 -3.59 -22.76 -21.21
N LEU A 103 -2.55 -22.00 -20.98
CA LEU A 103 -1.63 -21.54 -22.02
C LEU A 103 -0.89 -22.72 -22.65
N ASP A 104 -0.69 -22.66 -23.96
CA ASP A 104 0.12 -23.61 -24.72
C ASP A 104 0.99 -22.86 -25.73
N GLY A 105 2.29 -23.18 -25.77
CA GLY A 105 3.26 -22.47 -26.60
C GLY A 105 3.77 -21.20 -25.93
N GLU A 106 3.94 -20.14 -26.73
CA GLU A 106 4.56 -18.88 -26.32
C GLU A 106 3.53 -17.75 -26.18
N HIS A 107 3.57 -17.07 -25.04
CA HIS A 107 2.65 -16.00 -24.67
C HIS A 107 3.41 -14.83 -24.06
N SER A 108 2.78 -13.66 -24.01
CA SER A 108 3.38 -12.48 -23.38
C SER A 108 2.36 -11.54 -22.76
N VAL A 109 2.81 -10.75 -21.80
CA VAL A 109 2.06 -9.68 -21.15
C VAL A 109 2.90 -8.40 -21.17
N ASP A 110 2.27 -7.30 -21.55
CA ASP A 110 2.88 -5.97 -21.45
C ASP A 110 2.60 -5.40 -20.06
N VAL A 111 3.65 -5.05 -19.33
CA VAL A 111 3.53 -4.42 -18.01
C VAL A 111 3.89 -2.95 -18.11
N ALA A 112 3.20 -2.09 -17.36
CA ALA A 112 3.58 -0.69 -17.24
C ALA A 112 5.03 -0.57 -16.72
N THR A 113 5.75 0.44 -17.19
CA THR A 113 7.14 0.73 -16.77
C THR A 113 7.28 0.96 -15.27
N VAL A 114 6.19 1.41 -14.63
CA VAL A 114 6.02 1.47 -13.19
C VAL A 114 4.67 0.81 -12.86
N GLY A 115 4.72 -0.42 -12.36
CA GLY A 115 3.51 -1.17 -12.03
C GLY A 115 3.74 -2.67 -12.00
N SER A 116 2.68 -3.40 -11.72
CA SER A 116 2.62 -4.85 -11.84
C SER A 116 1.19 -5.33 -11.98
N THR A 117 1.02 -6.56 -12.43
CA THR A 117 -0.27 -7.22 -12.62
C THR A 117 -0.14 -8.70 -12.29
N ILE A 118 -1.18 -9.33 -11.74
CA ILE A 118 -1.29 -10.78 -11.75
C ILE A 118 -1.55 -11.20 -13.20
N ALA A 119 -0.54 -11.80 -13.82
CA ALA A 119 -0.50 -12.13 -15.24
C ALA A 119 -0.90 -13.58 -15.54
N ALA A 120 -0.83 -14.46 -14.54
CA ALA A 120 -1.23 -15.85 -14.67
C ALA A 120 -1.50 -16.49 -13.32
N ILE A 121 -2.23 -17.60 -13.33
CA ILE A 121 -2.48 -18.48 -12.18
C ILE A 121 -1.99 -19.88 -12.54
N VAL A 122 -1.12 -20.45 -11.71
CA VAL A 122 -0.68 -21.86 -11.85
C VAL A 122 -1.66 -22.79 -11.11
N PRO A 123 -1.62 -24.13 -11.36
CA PRO A 123 -2.40 -25.08 -10.59
C PRO A 123 -2.16 -24.97 -9.09
N GLY A 124 -3.22 -25.15 -8.30
CA GLY A 124 -3.15 -24.92 -6.84
C GLY A 124 -3.34 -23.46 -6.43
N ASP A 125 -3.80 -22.60 -7.35
CA ASP A 125 -4.24 -21.22 -7.10
C ASP A 125 -3.11 -20.27 -6.67
N VAL A 126 -1.92 -20.51 -7.19
CA VAL A 126 -0.76 -19.64 -6.98
C VAL A 126 -0.69 -18.63 -8.12
N ALA A 127 -0.63 -17.35 -7.78
CA ALA A 127 -0.60 -16.26 -8.72
C ALA A 127 0.83 -15.87 -9.12
N VAL A 128 1.00 -15.55 -10.40
CA VAL A 128 2.23 -15.02 -10.98
C VAL A 128 2.02 -13.53 -11.23
N GLU A 129 2.67 -12.72 -10.41
CA GLU A 129 2.69 -11.26 -10.59
C GLU A 129 3.85 -10.87 -11.52
N ALA A 130 3.53 -10.29 -12.67
CA ALA A 130 4.49 -9.70 -13.59
C ALA A 130 4.67 -8.21 -13.29
N GLY A 131 5.91 -7.73 -13.23
CA GLY A 131 6.22 -6.37 -12.79
C GLY A 131 7.46 -5.78 -13.43
N VAL A 132 7.58 -4.45 -13.37
CA VAL A 132 8.84 -3.75 -13.60
C VAL A 132 9.22 -2.96 -12.34
N ARG A 133 10.45 -3.12 -11.86
CA ARG A 133 10.98 -2.42 -10.68
C ARG A 133 12.40 -1.94 -10.94
N SER A 134 12.61 -0.63 -10.77
CA SER A 134 13.90 0.02 -11.08
C SER A 134 14.35 -0.25 -12.52
N GLY A 135 13.40 -0.23 -13.46
CA GLY A 135 13.64 -0.55 -14.87
C GLY A 135 13.92 -2.03 -15.17
N ARG A 136 13.80 -2.93 -14.19
CA ARG A 136 14.07 -4.36 -14.37
C ARG A 136 12.77 -5.18 -14.31
N PRO A 137 12.57 -6.11 -15.25
CA PRO A 137 11.43 -7.01 -15.24
C PRO A 137 11.58 -8.03 -14.11
N ILE A 138 10.47 -8.26 -13.41
CA ILE A 138 10.40 -9.22 -12.31
C ILE A 138 9.17 -10.10 -12.43
N LEU A 139 9.26 -11.28 -11.82
CA LEU A 139 8.12 -12.10 -11.44
C LEU A 139 8.07 -12.19 -9.92
N ARG A 140 6.89 -12.08 -9.32
CA ARG A 140 6.66 -12.52 -7.95
C ARG A 140 5.67 -13.67 -7.93
N VAL A 141 5.87 -14.57 -6.99
CA VAL A 141 4.96 -15.69 -6.74
C VAL A 141 4.12 -15.35 -5.51
N ARG A 142 2.81 -15.52 -5.64
CA ARG A 142 1.78 -15.25 -4.63
C ARG A 142 1.02 -16.54 -4.33
N ASP A 143 1.38 -17.24 -3.25
CA ASP A 143 0.69 -18.45 -2.80
C ASP A 143 -0.24 -18.13 -1.61
N PRO A 144 -1.57 -18.25 -1.76
CA PRO A 144 -2.53 -18.06 -0.66
C PRO A 144 -2.27 -18.96 0.56
N ARG A 145 -1.50 -20.04 0.38
CA ARG A 145 -1.14 -21.02 1.42
C ARG A 145 0.18 -20.67 2.11
N ALA A 146 0.81 -19.54 1.80
CA ALA A 146 2.03 -19.09 2.46
C ALA A 146 1.84 -19.09 3.99
N PRO A 147 2.86 -19.48 4.78
CA PRO A 147 2.74 -19.50 6.24
C PRO A 147 2.32 -18.16 6.84
N MET A 148 2.83 -17.04 6.27
CA MET A 148 2.47 -15.69 6.69
C MET A 148 0.98 -15.39 6.45
N ALA A 149 0.41 -15.81 5.30
CA ALA A 149 -1.01 -15.62 5.00
C ALA A 149 -1.91 -16.50 5.88
N THR A 150 -1.61 -17.81 5.96
CA THR A 150 -2.45 -18.78 6.69
C THR A 150 -2.37 -18.64 8.21
N GLY A 151 -1.27 -18.08 8.73
CA GLY A 151 -1.09 -17.79 10.15
C GLY A 151 -1.51 -16.38 10.57
N PHE A 152 -2.01 -15.55 9.65
CA PHE A 152 -2.29 -14.14 9.94
C PHE A 152 -3.50 -13.95 10.86
N THR A 153 -3.31 -13.25 11.97
CA THR A 153 -4.37 -12.90 12.93
C THR A 153 -4.49 -11.40 13.16
N GLY A 154 -3.90 -10.58 12.29
CA GLY A 154 -3.76 -9.13 12.44
C GLY A 154 -2.33 -8.70 12.75
N VAL A 155 -1.96 -7.48 12.34
CA VAL A 155 -0.63 -6.91 12.65
C VAL A 155 -0.59 -6.50 14.13
N PRO A 156 0.43 -6.87 14.92
CA PRO A 156 0.59 -6.35 16.28
C PRO A 156 0.69 -4.82 16.27
N THR A 157 0.17 -4.16 17.32
CA THR A 157 0.26 -2.70 17.47
C THR A 157 0.59 -2.31 18.90
N PHE A 158 1.08 -1.07 19.05
CA PHE A 158 0.96 -0.36 20.32
C PHE A 158 -0.50 -0.05 20.64
N ASP A 159 -0.79 0.22 21.91
CA ASP A 159 -2.10 0.74 22.32
C ASP A 159 -2.33 2.12 21.69
N PHE A 160 -3.58 2.39 21.31
CA PHE A 160 -3.97 3.72 20.84
C PHE A 160 -3.71 4.78 21.90
N ASP A 161 -2.93 5.80 21.54
CA ASP A 161 -2.66 6.96 22.38
C ASP A 161 -2.88 8.25 21.57
N PRO A 162 -3.86 9.09 21.95
CA PRO A 162 -4.16 10.33 21.24
C PRO A 162 -2.99 11.31 21.24
N SER A 163 -2.01 11.17 22.15
CA SER A 163 -0.81 12.02 22.19
C SER A 163 0.13 11.81 20.98
N TRP A 164 -0.07 10.72 20.22
CA TRP A 164 0.65 10.42 18.99
C TRP A 164 -0.06 10.92 17.72
N SER A 165 -1.17 11.64 17.87
CA SER A 165 -1.72 12.48 16.81
C SER A 165 -1.16 13.90 16.96
N VAL A 166 -0.10 14.19 16.24
CA VAL A 166 0.70 15.40 16.42
C VAL A 166 0.38 16.40 15.32
N GLU A 167 -0.04 17.60 15.71
CA GLU A 167 -0.08 18.74 14.80
C GLU A 167 1.35 19.27 14.60
N ALA A 168 1.85 19.17 13.38
CA ALA A 168 3.25 19.41 13.04
C ALA A 168 3.39 20.52 12.00
N PRO A 169 4.31 21.50 12.18
CA PRO A 169 4.58 22.51 11.17
C PRO A 169 4.98 21.88 9.84
N VAL A 170 4.43 22.39 8.74
CA VAL A 170 4.75 21.92 7.39
C VAL A 170 5.27 23.05 6.50
N ARG A 171 6.31 22.77 5.74
CA ARG A 171 6.84 23.64 4.70
C ARG A 171 6.78 22.94 3.36
N TRP A 172 5.93 23.43 2.47
CA TRP A 172 5.83 22.92 1.10
C TRP A 172 6.94 23.50 0.22
N TYR A 173 7.40 22.71 -0.75
CA TYR A 173 8.28 23.20 -1.80
C TYR A 173 7.46 23.83 -2.93
N ASP A 174 7.97 24.93 -3.49
CA ASP A 174 7.37 25.60 -4.66
C ASP A 174 7.20 24.65 -5.84
N LYS A 175 8.16 23.73 -5.99
CA LYS A 175 8.14 22.65 -6.97
C LYS A 175 8.53 21.34 -6.28
N PRO A 176 7.83 20.24 -6.57
CA PRO A 176 8.26 18.94 -6.11
C PRO A 176 9.68 18.61 -6.58
N VAL A 177 10.47 17.98 -5.71
CA VAL A 177 11.88 17.65 -5.94
C VAL A 177 11.99 16.14 -6.18
N PRO A 178 12.42 15.69 -7.37
CA PRO A 178 12.71 14.28 -7.61
C PRO A 178 13.86 13.80 -6.72
N ALA A 179 13.72 12.60 -6.19
CA ALA A 179 14.78 11.91 -5.45
C ALA A 179 14.75 10.41 -5.79
N VAL A 180 15.87 9.75 -5.54
CA VAL A 180 15.98 8.29 -5.69
C VAL A 180 16.30 7.73 -4.31
N VAL A 181 15.48 6.80 -3.84
CA VAL A 181 15.71 6.06 -2.59
C VAL A 181 16.04 4.62 -2.88
N GLY A 182 16.76 3.96 -1.96
CA GLY A 182 16.94 2.51 -2.02
C GLY A 182 15.64 1.76 -1.78
N ALA A 183 15.73 0.43 -1.81
CA ALA A 183 14.59 -0.45 -1.56
C ALA A 183 14.95 -1.57 -0.58
N ALA A 184 13.92 -2.23 -0.04
CA ALA A 184 14.09 -3.42 0.78
C ALA A 184 14.83 -4.55 0.07
N GLN A 185 14.65 -4.67 -1.26
CA GLN A 185 15.46 -5.57 -2.07
C GLN A 185 16.81 -4.94 -2.40
N PRO A 186 17.94 -5.59 -2.07
CA PRO A 186 19.27 -5.10 -2.43
C PRO A 186 19.40 -4.82 -3.92
N GLY A 187 19.96 -3.65 -4.26
CA GLY A 187 20.18 -3.23 -5.64
C GLY A 187 18.91 -2.77 -6.37
N PHE A 188 17.76 -2.65 -5.71
CA PHE A 188 16.56 -1.96 -6.21
C PHE A 188 16.50 -0.53 -5.67
N THR A 189 15.91 0.36 -6.46
CA THR A 189 15.66 1.76 -6.13
C THR A 189 14.24 2.18 -6.52
N HIS A 190 13.77 3.28 -5.94
CA HIS A 190 12.51 3.92 -6.30
C HIS A 190 12.74 5.39 -6.61
N ASP A 191 12.15 5.83 -7.72
CA ASP A 191 11.99 7.25 -8.00
C ASP A 191 10.83 7.77 -7.15
N VAL A 192 11.12 8.75 -6.31
CA VAL A 192 10.15 9.39 -5.42
C VAL A 192 10.16 10.90 -5.66
N THR A 193 9.06 11.54 -5.30
CA THR A 193 8.89 12.98 -5.44
C THR A 193 8.66 13.59 -4.06
N VAL A 194 9.60 14.42 -3.61
CA VAL A 194 9.52 15.11 -2.32
C VAL A 194 8.78 16.42 -2.49
N ASN A 195 7.72 16.61 -1.70
CA ASN A 195 6.79 17.73 -1.82
C ASN A 195 7.01 18.83 -0.78
N GLY A 196 7.65 18.49 0.34
CA GLY A 196 7.81 19.38 1.47
C GLY A 196 8.40 18.64 2.65
N GLU A 197 8.49 19.37 3.75
CA GLU A 197 9.09 18.93 5.00
C GLU A 197 8.14 19.21 6.17
N VAL A 198 8.14 18.32 7.15
CA VAL A 198 7.32 18.39 8.35
C VAL A 198 8.18 18.26 9.61
N ASP A 199 8.01 19.15 10.57
CA ASP A 199 8.78 19.14 11.81
C ASP A 199 8.06 18.34 12.89
N LEU A 200 8.59 17.16 13.19
CA LEU A 200 8.11 16.34 14.30
C LEU A 200 8.89 16.68 15.57
N VAL A 201 8.18 17.03 16.63
CA VAL A 201 8.76 17.38 17.94
C VAL A 201 8.16 16.50 19.03
N ARG A 202 9.01 15.92 19.88
CA ARG A 202 8.61 15.15 21.06
C ARG A 202 9.66 15.29 22.15
N ASP A 203 9.21 15.58 23.38
CA ASP A 203 10.05 15.60 24.58
C ASP A 203 11.36 16.41 24.44
N GLY A 204 11.30 17.54 23.71
CA GLY A 204 12.45 18.42 23.46
C GLY A 204 13.39 17.97 22.34
N GLN A 205 13.13 16.83 21.71
CA GLN A 205 13.79 16.39 20.48
C GLN A 205 12.95 16.79 19.27
N SER A 206 13.62 17.20 18.19
CA SER A 206 12.98 17.60 16.94
C SER A 206 13.67 16.96 15.74
N VAL A 207 12.89 16.62 14.72
CA VAL A 207 13.39 16.15 13.43
C VAL A 207 12.53 16.71 12.29
N THR A 208 13.18 17.14 11.23
CA THR A 208 12.52 17.58 10.00
C THR A 208 12.45 16.40 9.03
N LEU A 209 11.25 15.95 8.72
CA LEU A 209 10.98 14.78 7.90
C LEU A 209 10.46 15.18 6.52
N ARG A 210 10.87 14.48 5.48
CA ARG A 210 10.50 14.74 4.08
C ARG A 210 9.28 13.94 3.68
N LEU A 211 8.27 14.65 3.14
CA LEU A 211 7.03 14.09 2.65
C LEU A 211 7.15 13.73 1.16
N VAL A 212 6.93 12.47 0.84
CA VAL A 212 6.86 11.97 -0.54
C VAL A 212 5.42 12.02 -1.03
N GLY A 213 5.18 12.43 -2.28
CA GLY A 213 3.85 12.30 -2.88
C GLY A 213 3.82 12.73 -4.34
N SER A 214 3.00 12.04 -5.13
CA SER A 214 2.91 12.26 -6.59
C SER A 214 1.61 12.95 -7.00
N ALA A 215 0.60 13.01 -6.12
CA ALA A 215 -0.72 13.57 -6.40
C ALA A 215 -1.16 14.54 -5.29
N PRO A 216 -2.07 15.49 -5.60
CA PRO A 216 -2.71 16.31 -4.57
C PRO A 216 -3.53 15.46 -3.60
N GLY A 217 -3.57 15.85 -2.32
CA GLY A 217 -4.51 15.28 -1.34
C GLY A 217 -3.94 14.23 -0.40
N SER A 218 -2.83 13.57 -0.73
CA SER A 218 -2.14 12.68 0.23
C SER A 218 -0.63 12.64 0.00
N GLY A 219 0.11 12.56 1.10
CA GLY A 219 1.55 12.31 1.14
C GLY A 219 1.85 11.02 1.89
N THR A 220 3.04 10.48 1.68
CA THR A 220 3.59 9.36 2.43
C THR A 220 4.86 9.82 3.13
N LEU A 221 4.93 9.53 4.42
CA LEU A 221 6.12 9.70 5.23
C LEU A 221 6.63 8.31 5.62
N SER A 222 7.68 7.84 4.95
CA SER A 222 8.43 6.66 5.38
C SER A 222 9.54 7.10 6.33
N PHE A 223 9.70 6.44 7.47
CA PHE A 223 10.65 6.83 8.52
C PHE A 223 11.19 5.63 9.31
N THR A 224 12.41 5.78 9.84
CA THR A 224 12.96 4.91 10.88
C THR A 224 12.74 5.55 12.26
N ASP A 225 12.77 4.74 13.32
CA ASP A 225 12.73 5.23 14.69
C ASP A 225 13.55 4.33 15.62
N THR A 226 13.74 4.73 16.88
CA THR A 226 14.62 3.99 17.81
C THR A 226 13.91 2.87 18.59
N SER A 227 12.61 2.65 18.37
CA SER A 227 11.84 1.61 19.05
C SER A 227 12.37 0.21 18.67
N PRO A 228 12.63 -0.67 19.65
CA PRO A 228 13.04 -2.05 19.36
C PRO A 228 11.88 -2.93 18.85
N ASP A 229 10.64 -2.50 19.07
CA ASP A 229 9.44 -3.29 18.77
C ASP A 229 8.92 -3.05 17.34
N THR A 230 9.52 -2.13 16.58
CA THR A 230 9.12 -1.78 15.21
C THR A 230 10.04 -2.45 14.17
N PRO A 231 9.60 -2.63 12.92
CA PRO A 231 10.47 -3.12 11.84
C PRO A 231 11.52 -2.06 11.45
N GLY A 232 12.36 -2.36 10.45
CA GLY A 232 13.44 -1.46 10.04
C GLY A 232 12.99 -0.05 9.64
N TRP A 233 11.78 0.09 9.08
CA TRP A 233 11.10 1.37 8.88
C TRP A 233 9.60 1.15 8.72
N ARG A 234 8.82 2.21 8.91
CA ARG A 234 7.36 2.23 8.74
C ARG A 234 6.96 3.38 7.82
N SER A 235 5.70 3.40 7.42
CA SER A 235 5.11 4.47 6.62
C SER A 235 3.89 5.05 7.30
N LEU A 236 3.67 6.35 7.09
CA LEU A 236 2.47 7.05 7.50
C LEU A 236 1.87 7.74 6.28
N THR A 237 0.58 7.50 6.03
CA THR A 237 -0.18 8.31 5.07
C THR A 237 -0.58 9.60 5.76
N VAL A 238 -0.20 10.73 5.18
CA VAL A 238 -0.50 12.07 5.68
C VAL A 238 -1.54 12.68 4.76
N ASP A 239 -2.67 13.09 5.32
CA ASP A 239 -3.66 13.88 4.57
C ASP A 239 -3.04 15.24 4.25
N THR A 240 -2.97 15.54 2.96
CA THR A 240 -2.48 16.83 2.45
C THR A 240 -3.54 17.56 1.64
N ALA A 241 -4.80 17.10 1.75
CA ALA A 241 -5.95 17.76 1.15
C ALA A 241 -6.00 19.21 1.64
N GLY A 242 -6.19 20.10 0.68
CA GLY A 242 -6.29 21.53 0.97
C GLY A 242 -4.96 22.27 1.13
N ARG A 243 -3.78 21.62 1.04
CA ARG A 243 -2.41 22.22 1.08
C ARG A 243 -2.42 23.66 1.61
N ALA A 244 -2.82 23.82 2.86
CA ALA A 244 -2.74 25.10 3.54
C ALA A 244 -1.35 25.21 4.16
N GLU A 245 -0.78 26.41 4.12
CA GLU A 245 0.43 26.68 4.91
C GLU A 245 0.09 26.58 6.40
N GLY A 246 1.06 26.15 7.21
CA GLY A 246 0.93 26.08 8.66
C GLY A 246 1.28 24.71 9.20
N THR A 247 0.30 23.80 9.26
CA THR A 247 0.44 22.52 9.95
C THR A 247 -0.22 21.36 9.19
N VAL A 248 0.26 20.14 9.46
CA VAL A 248 -0.38 18.88 9.10
C VAL A 248 -0.54 18.01 10.34
N VAL A 249 -1.49 17.08 10.32
CA VAL A 249 -1.62 16.07 11.39
C VAL A 249 -0.82 14.83 11.03
N LEU A 250 0.14 14.49 11.88
CA LEU A 250 0.85 13.22 11.84
C LEU A 250 0.19 12.26 12.85
N ASP A 251 -0.77 11.45 12.41
CA ASP A 251 -1.39 10.42 13.25
C ASP A 251 -0.52 9.15 13.28
N LEU A 252 0.50 9.13 14.14
CA LEU A 252 1.45 8.03 14.25
C LEU A 252 0.79 6.74 14.80
N ASN A 253 -0.44 6.80 15.35
CA ASN A 253 -1.22 5.60 15.64
C ASN A 253 -1.58 4.79 14.38
N ARG A 254 -1.48 5.42 13.20
CA ARG A 254 -1.72 4.81 11.89
C ARG A 254 -0.44 4.61 11.08
N ALA A 255 0.73 4.72 11.73
CA ALA A 255 1.97 4.26 11.12
C ALA A 255 1.87 2.74 10.87
N TYR A 256 2.21 2.33 9.65
CA TYR A 256 1.99 0.98 9.16
C TYR A 256 3.25 0.37 8.54
N ASP A 257 3.29 -0.95 8.59
CA ASP A 257 4.32 -1.81 8.02
C ASP A 257 4.04 -2.03 6.52
N MET A 258 5.06 -1.79 5.69
CA MET A 258 4.93 -2.05 4.25
C MET A 258 5.16 -3.53 3.94
N PRO A 259 4.81 -4.02 2.74
CA PRO A 259 4.93 -5.45 2.38
C PRO A 259 6.27 -6.14 2.72
N CYS A 260 7.38 -5.41 2.73
CA CYS A 260 8.70 -5.94 3.10
C CYS A 260 8.85 -6.31 4.58
N ALA A 261 7.97 -5.84 5.46
CA ALA A 261 7.96 -6.27 6.86
C ALA A 261 7.38 -7.69 7.03
N PHE A 262 6.62 -8.17 6.04
CA PHE A 262 5.94 -9.46 6.06
C PHE A 262 6.65 -10.52 5.21
N SER A 263 7.54 -10.11 4.30
CA SER A 263 8.26 -11.02 3.41
C SER A 263 9.54 -10.41 2.85
N ASP A 264 10.52 -11.28 2.58
CA ASP A 264 11.76 -10.95 1.87
C ASP A 264 11.55 -10.73 0.36
N PHE A 265 10.30 -10.66 -0.13
CA PHE A 265 9.98 -10.50 -1.55
C PHE A 265 9.33 -9.14 -1.85
N GLY A 266 9.10 -8.33 -0.82
CA GLY A 266 8.66 -6.95 -0.94
C GLY A 266 9.78 -6.05 -1.48
N THR A 267 9.46 -5.20 -2.47
CA THR A 267 10.39 -4.20 -3.03
C THR A 267 10.07 -2.81 -2.50
N CYS A 268 9.87 -2.66 -1.20
CA CYS A 268 9.43 -1.43 -0.56
C CYS A 268 10.48 -0.30 -0.64
N PRO A 269 10.12 0.97 -0.87
CA PRO A 269 11.07 2.08 -0.81
C PRO A 269 11.60 2.27 0.62
N GLN A 270 12.89 2.61 0.73
CA GLN A 270 13.47 3.09 1.97
C GLN A 270 13.00 4.52 2.27
N PRO A 271 13.06 4.95 3.54
CA PRO A 271 12.89 6.36 3.91
C PRO A 271 13.82 7.26 3.11
N VAL A 272 13.35 8.47 2.79
CA VAL A 272 14.22 9.51 2.22
C VAL A 272 15.30 9.85 3.26
N ASP A 273 16.54 10.09 2.82
CA ASP A 273 17.63 10.50 3.70
C ASP A 273 17.19 11.58 4.70
N GLY A 274 17.48 11.40 5.98
CA GLY A 274 17.08 12.31 7.05
C GLY A 274 15.72 12.02 7.69
N ASN A 275 14.94 11.07 7.15
CA ASN A 275 13.71 10.59 7.80
C ASN A 275 14.00 9.58 8.93
N ASP A 276 14.92 9.94 9.81
CA ASP A 276 15.36 9.12 10.94
C ASP A 276 14.91 9.78 12.25
N VAL A 277 13.86 9.25 12.87
CA VAL A 277 13.30 9.81 14.11
C VAL A 277 14.22 9.45 15.29
N PRO A 278 14.75 10.44 16.02
CA PRO A 278 15.81 10.22 17.02
C PRO A 278 15.29 9.72 18.38
N PHE A 279 14.05 9.24 18.44
CA PHE A 279 13.37 8.72 19.63
C PHE A 279 12.43 7.57 19.25
N ALA A 280 11.95 6.83 20.25
CA ALA A 280 11.08 5.68 20.01
C ALA A 280 9.66 6.14 19.73
N VAL A 281 9.10 5.72 18.60
CA VAL A 281 7.69 6.00 18.26
C VAL A 281 6.84 4.82 18.70
N THR A 282 6.33 4.89 19.92
CA THR A 282 5.52 3.84 20.57
C THR A 282 4.03 3.94 20.21
N ALA A 283 3.75 4.09 18.91
CA ALA A 283 2.41 4.13 18.33
C ALA A 283 2.42 3.45 16.95
N GLY A 284 1.28 2.94 16.50
CA GLY A 284 1.15 2.28 15.20
C GLY A 284 1.51 0.79 15.21
N GLU A 285 1.80 0.26 14.03
CA GLU A 285 2.17 -1.15 13.82
C GLU A 285 3.53 -1.47 14.46
N CYS A 286 3.60 -2.68 15.03
CA CYS A 286 4.80 -3.30 15.57
C CYS A 286 5.23 -4.44 14.67
N ARG A 287 6.50 -4.83 14.81
CA ARG A 287 7.13 -5.92 14.07
C ARG A 287 6.32 -7.21 14.17
N VAL A 288 6.01 -7.77 13.01
CA VAL A 288 5.48 -9.12 12.84
C VAL A 288 6.59 -10.13 13.16
N ARG A 289 6.30 -11.11 14.03
CA ARG A 289 7.28 -12.12 14.45
C ARG A 289 7.52 -13.17 13.38
#